data_AF-A0AAX2UGZ3-F1
#
_entry.id   AF-A0AAX2UGZ3-F1
#
_cell.length_a   1.000
_cell.length_b   1.000
_cell.length_c   1.000
_cell.angle_alpha   90.00
_cell.angle_beta   90.00
_cell.angle_gamma   90.00
#
_symmetry.space_group_name_H-M   'P 1'
#
loop_
_entity.id
_entity.type
_entity.pdbx_description
1 polymer ?
#
loop_
_entity_poly.entity_id
_entity_poly.type
_entity_poly.pdbx_seq_one_letter_code
_entity_poly.pdbx_strand_id
1 'polypeptide(L)'
;MPDNIGPLLRMDKYEHFLQTRKEPQAIYLAINTNIKSFNNMCPSKEQHWLLGYWKEAELNKYYNPRFGIYLGKIVFDKKGNKLIPKYLPTNIENLEEEVKKIKNPLWLANKNLNYIKPELHGTTEGQSYYMADPNNLEYECKIEKNTQVLSQVQIISYVKEIHSKNVKMIQNYMDTINKDYGIKPYVLSDEIYDELGKVGILTKEQAERF
;
A
#
# COMPACT_ATOMS: atom_id res chain seq x y z
N MET A 1 -10.30 -2.21 34.34
CA MET A 1 -11.43 -1.67 33.56
C MET A 1 -11.45 -2.42 32.24
N PRO A 2 -12.60 -2.85 31.72
CA PRO A 2 -12.63 -3.77 30.60
C PRO A 2 -12.09 -3.07 29.34
N ASP A 3 -11.12 -3.73 28.71
CA ASP A 3 -10.48 -3.36 27.46
C ASP A 3 -11.52 -3.26 26.34
N ASN A 4 -12.20 -2.12 26.24
CA ASN A 4 -13.11 -1.82 25.14
C ASN A 4 -12.35 -1.27 23.93
N ILE A 5 -11.19 -1.86 23.67
CA ILE A 5 -10.50 -1.71 22.40
C ILE A 5 -11.29 -2.60 21.44
N GLY A 6 -12.25 -2.00 20.73
CA GLY A 6 -12.94 -2.66 19.61
C GLY A 6 -11.92 -3.37 18.74
N PRO A 7 -12.26 -4.54 18.16
CA PRO A 7 -11.29 -5.57 17.81
C PRO A 7 -10.13 -4.95 17.04
N LEU A 8 -8.99 -4.78 17.73
CA LEU A 8 -7.73 -4.49 17.07
C LEU A 8 -7.64 -5.49 15.92
N LEU A 9 -7.51 -4.99 14.70
CA LEU A 9 -7.18 -5.81 13.53
C LEU A 9 -6.12 -6.80 14.01
N ARG A 10 -6.42 -8.10 13.92
CA ARG A 10 -5.47 -9.14 14.25
C ARG A 10 -4.32 -9.04 13.23
N MET A 11 -3.36 -8.18 13.56
CA MET A 11 -2.26 -7.79 12.68
C MET A 11 -1.41 -9.00 12.33
N ASP A 12 -1.31 -9.95 13.26
CA ASP A 12 -0.76 -11.29 13.06
C ASP A 12 -1.47 -12.04 11.93
N LYS A 13 -2.80 -12.03 11.91
CA LYS A 13 -3.58 -12.65 10.83
C LYS A 13 -3.43 -11.92 9.50
N TYR A 14 -3.38 -10.59 9.52
CA TYR A 14 -3.18 -9.80 8.31
C TYR A 14 -1.77 -10.00 7.72
N GLU A 15 -0.75 -9.98 8.57
CA GLU A 15 0.64 -10.23 8.18
C GLU A 15 0.81 -11.66 7.67
N HIS A 16 0.26 -12.65 8.36
CA HIS A 16 0.24 -14.03 7.90
C HIS A 16 -0.49 -14.20 6.56
N PHE A 17 -1.63 -13.52 6.37
CA PHE A 17 -2.36 -13.48 5.11
C PHE A 17 -1.52 -12.90 3.97
N LEU A 18 -0.73 -11.84 4.23
CA LEU A 18 0.16 -11.27 3.23
C LEU A 18 1.31 -12.22 2.89
N GLN A 19 1.94 -12.84 3.89
CA GLN A 19 3.10 -13.71 3.68
C GLN A 19 2.73 -15.00 2.94
N THR A 20 1.56 -15.60 3.22
CA THR A 20 1.12 -16.87 2.59
C THR A 20 0.77 -16.75 1.11
N ARG A 21 0.66 -15.53 0.58
CA ARG A 21 0.28 -15.27 -0.82
C ARG A 21 1.35 -14.59 -1.63
N LYS A 22 2.54 -14.39 -1.07
CA LYS A 22 3.70 -13.88 -1.81
C LYS A 22 4.14 -14.92 -2.82
N GLU A 23 3.81 -14.68 -4.08
CA GLU A 23 4.52 -15.33 -5.16
C GLU A 23 5.96 -14.79 -5.20
N PRO A 24 6.98 -15.67 -5.31
CA PRO A 24 8.33 -15.23 -5.55
C PRO A 24 8.37 -14.31 -6.77
N GLN A 25 9.06 -13.17 -6.66
CA GLN A 25 9.28 -12.24 -7.77
C GLN A 25 8.02 -11.56 -8.32
N ALA A 26 6.96 -11.41 -7.49
CA ALA A 26 5.78 -10.61 -7.84
C ALA A 26 5.75 -9.27 -7.09
N ILE A 27 5.36 -8.20 -7.78
CA ILE A 27 5.04 -6.90 -7.20
C ILE A 27 3.52 -6.73 -7.21
N TYR A 28 2.89 -6.69 -6.04
CA TYR A 28 1.46 -6.47 -5.90
C TYR A 28 1.15 -4.97 -5.89
N LEU A 29 0.16 -4.56 -6.67
CA LEU A 29 -0.22 -3.17 -6.83
C LEU A 29 -1.59 -2.93 -6.22
N ALA A 30 -1.70 -1.87 -5.41
CA ALA A 30 -2.95 -1.42 -4.84
C ALA A 30 -2.96 0.11 -4.71
N ILE A 31 -4.14 0.70 -4.70
CA ILE A 31 -4.34 2.12 -4.41
C ILE A 31 -5.07 2.28 -3.10
N ASN A 32 -4.50 3.11 -2.25
CA ASN A 32 -5.17 3.59 -1.05
C ASN A 32 -6.17 4.67 -1.42
N THR A 33 -7.40 4.54 -0.92
CA THR A 33 -8.46 5.53 -1.11
C THR A 33 -8.64 6.35 0.16
N ASN A 34 -9.40 7.45 0.04
CA ASN A 34 -9.83 8.25 1.19
C ASN A 34 -11.08 7.68 1.87
N ILE A 35 -11.55 6.50 1.44
CA ILE A 35 -12.68 5.81 2.04
C ILE A 35 -12.22 5.10 3.31
N LYS A 36 -13.00 5.25 4.37
CA LYS A 36 -12.84 4.58 5.66
C LYS A 36 -13.93 3.53 5.81
N SER A 37 -13.63 2.45 6.55
CA SER A 37 -14.54 1.32 6.76
C SER A 37 -14.93 1.07 8.22
N PHE A 38 -14.48 1.94 9.13
CA PHE A 38 -14.87 1.93 10.53
C PHE A 38 -14.57 3.30 11.17
N ASN A 39 -15.22 3.59 12.30
CA ASN A 39 -14.82 4.68 13.16
C ASN A 39 -13.53 4.28 13.87
N ASN A 40 -12.50 5.11 13.78
CA ASN A 40 -11.28 4.92 14.54
C ASN A 40 -11.42 5.49 15.94
N MET A 41 -10.51 5.07 16.83
CA MET A 41 -10.28 5.81 18.05
C MET A 41 -9.88 7.25 17.67
N CYS A 42 -10.44 8.23 18.37
CA CYS A 42 -10.03 9.62 18.25
C CYS A 42 -9.14 9.94 19.46
N PRO A 43 -7.99 10.59 19.27
CA PRO A 43 -7.17 11.03 20.39
C PRO A 43 -7.98 12.01 21.24
N SER A 44 -7.80 11.92 22.55
CA SER A 44 -8.39 12.84 23.52
C SER A 44 -7.43 13.02 24.69
N LYS A 45 -7.70 13.97 25.59
CA LYS A 45 -6.87 14.13 26.80
C LYS A 45 -6.84 12.86 27.66
N GLU A 46 -7.93 12.11 27.68
CA GLU A 46 -8.07 10.85 28.42
C GLU A 46 -7.45 9.66 27.68
N GLN A 47 -7.42 9.71 26.34
CA GLN A 47 -6.91 8.66 25.47
C GLN A 47 -5.93 9.27 24.45
N HIS A 48 -4.83 9.83 24.97
CA HIS A 48 -3.80 10.46 24.14
C HIS A 48 -2.91 9.41 23.48
N TRP A 49 -2.32 9.77 22.35
CA TRP A 49 -1.38 8.91 21.64
C TRP A 49 0.02 9.54 21.65
N LEU A 50 1.01 8.69 21.93
CA LEU A 50 2.42 8.99 21.79
C LEU A 50 2.95 8.15 20.62
N LEU A 51 3.27 8.80 19.51
CA LEU A 51 3.70 8.12 18.28
C LEU A 51 5.14 8.53 17.96
N GLY A 52 6.07 7.56 17.96
CA GLY A 52 7.49 7.81 17.74
C GLY A 52 7.79 8.32 16.32
N TYR A 53 8.89 9.07 16.17
CA TYR A 53 9.29 9.79 14.95
C TYR A 53 9.41 8.94 13.67
N TRP A 54 9.55 7.62 13.80
CA TRP A 54 10.05 6.76 12.72
C TRP A 54 9.01 5.86 12.06
N LYS A 55 7.71 5.99 12.38
CA LYS A 55 6.71 5.11 11.81
C LYS A 55 5.41 5.85 11.50
N GLU A 56 5.39 6.57 10.38
CA GLU A 56 4.13 6.87 9.66
C GLU A 56 3.28 5.60 9.51
N ALA A 57 3.92 4.44 9.41
CA ALA A 57 3.31 3.11 9.47
C ALA A 57 2.52 2.83 10.76
N GLU A 58 2.99 3.28 11.94
CA GLU A 58 2.25 3.13 13.20
C GLU A 58 1.04 4.07 13.25
N LEU A 59 1.20 5.32 12.80
CA LEU A 59 0.06 6.22 12.67
C LEU A 59 -1.02 5.63 11.75
N ASN A 60 -0.62 5.09 10.59
CA ASN A 60 -1.55 4.45 9.66
C ASN A 60 -2.22 3.20 10.26
N LYS A 61 -1.53 2.46 11.14
CA LYS A 61 -2.07 1.28 11.83
C LYS A 61 -3.22 1.62 12.78
N TYR A 62 -3.16 2.76 13.47
CA TYR A 62 -4.16 3.16 14.46
C TYR A 62 -5.20 4.16 13.93
N TYR A 63 -4.79 5.06 13.04
CA TYR A 63 -5.58 6.22 12.60
C TYR A 63 -6.04 6.14 11.13
N ASN A 64 -5.35 5.36 10.29
CA ASN A 64 -5.60 5.38 8.85
C ASN A 64 -5.71 3.99 8.19
N PRO A 65 -6.60 3.11 8.68
CA PRO A 65 -7.03 1.96 7.92
C PRO A 65 -7.77 2.46 6.68
N ARG A 66 -7.07 2.47 5.56
CA ARG A 66 -7.60 2.93 4.28
C ARG A 66 -8.28 1.77 3.57
N PHE A 67 -9.40 2.05 2.93
CA PHE A 67 -9.98 1.14 1.95
C PHE A 67 -9.04 1.10 0.74
N GLY A 68 -8.42 -0.05 0.50
CA GLY A 68 -7.49 -0.26 -0.61
C GLY A 68 -8.19 -0.95 -1.78
N ILE A 69 -7.90 -0.50 -3.00
CA ILE A 69 -8.32 -1.15 -4.25
C ILE A 69 -7.11 -1.90 -4.80
N TYR A 70 -7.16 -3.22 -4.79
CA TYR A 70 -6.17 -4.05 -5.47
C TYR A 70 -6.27 -3.83 -6.99
N LEU A 71 -5.14 -3.68 -7.66
CA LEU A 71 -5.09 -3.42 -9.10
C LEU A 71 -4.57 -4.62 -9.90
N GLY A 72 -3.88 -5.54 -9.24
CA GLY A 72 -3.22 -6.67 -9.89
C GLY A 72 -1.77 -6.78 -9.44
N LYS A 73 -0.98 -7.52 -10.22
CA LYS A 73 0.43 -7.76 -9.92
C LYS A 73 1.29 -7.67 -11.17
N ILE A 74 2.56 -7.33 -10.97
CA ILE A 74 3.60 -7.46 -11.98
C ILE A 74 4.41 -8.70 -11.65
N VAL A 75 4.57 -9.58 -12.63
CA VAL A 75 5.48 -10.72 -12.57
C VAL A 75 6.61 -10.50 -13.57
N PHE A 76 7.75 -11.12 -13.36
CA PHE A 76 8.91 -10.96 -14.24
C PHE A 76 9.25 -12.29 -14.91
N ASP A 77 9.15 -12.31 -16.24
CA ASP A 77 9.57 -13.46 -17.03
C ASP A 77 11.04 -13.27 -17.44
N LYS A 78 11.88 -14.29 -17.22
CA LYS A 78 13.28 -14.28 -17.69
C LYS A 78 13.33 -14.73 -19.15
N LYS A 79 13.92 -13.90 -20.03
CA LYS A 79 14.18 -14.25 -21.43
C LYS A 79 15.63 -13.89 -21.79
N GLY A 80 16.52 -14.89 -21.76
CA GLY A 80 17.96 -14.68 -21.85
C GLY A 80 18.47 -13.88 -20.64
N ASN A 81 19.22 -12.80 -20.89
CA ASN A 81 19.72 -11.86 -19.87
C ASN A 81 18.74 -10.71 -19.55
N LYS A 82 17.50 -10.76 -20.06
CA LYS A 82 16.48 -9.72 -19.85
C LYS A 82 15.39 -10.20 -18.90
N LEU A 83 14.90 -9.29 -18.07
CA LEU A 83 13.70 -9.47 -17.26
C LEU A 83 12.56 -8.68 -17.91
N ILE A 84 11.51 -9.39 -18.29
CA ILE A 84 10.36 -8.83 -18.98
C ILE A 84 9.23 -8.67 -17.95
N PRO A 85 8.88 -7.45 -17.55
CA PRO A 85 7.74 -7.25 -16.66
C PRO A 85 6.45 -7.54 -17.42
N LYS A 86 5.60 -8.34 -16.80
CA LYS A 86 4.26 -8.67 -17.26
C LYS A 86 3.26 -8.25 -16.20
N TYR A 87 2.41 -7.30 -16.55
CA TYR A 87 1.30 -6.90 -15.69
C TYR A 87 0.12 -7.85 -15.87
N LEU A 88 -0.41 -8.30 -14.74
CA LEU A 88 -1.58 -9.14 -14.61
C LEU A 88 -2.62 -8.34 -13.82
N PRO A 89 -3.53 -7.62 -14.51
CA PRO A 89 -4.55 -6.83 -13.84
C PRO A 89 -5.51 -7.72 -13.06
N THR A 90 -6.05 -7.21 -11.96
CA THR A 90 -7.11 -7.92 -11.24
C THR A 90 -8.43 -7.85 -12.04
N ASN A 91 -9.24 -8.90 -11.90
CA ASN A 91 -10.61 -8.91 -12.39
C ASN A 91 -11.54 -8.43 -11.26
N ILE A 92 -12.54 -7.62 -11.62
CA ILE A 92 -13.55 -7.08 -10.71
C ILE A 92 -14.98 -7.45 -11.11
N GLU A 93 -15.16 -8.51 -11.93
CA GLU A 93 -16.48 -9.04 -12.31
C GLU A 93 -17.39 -9.34 -11.11
N ASN A 94 -16.83 -9.87 -10.02
CA ASN A 94 -17.57 -10.18 -8.80
C ASN A 94 -17.69 -9.00 -7.82
N LEU A 95 -17.32 -7.78 -8.21
CA LEU A 95 -17.28 -6.61 -7.31
C LEU A 95 -18.61 -6.38 -6.59
N GLU A 96 -19.73 -6.53 -7.27
CA GLU A 96 -21.05 -6.28 -6.68
C GLU A 96 -21.35 -7.25 -5.54
N GLU A 97 -20.99 -8.52 -5.70
CA GLU A 97 -21.12 -9.54 -4.65
C GLU A 97 -20.14 -9.30 -3.49
N GLU A 98 -18.91 -8.87 -3.77
CA GLU A 98 -17.97 -8.51 -2.71
C GLU A 98 -18.43 -7.29 -1.91
N VAL A 99 -18.99 -6.27 -2.57
CA VAL A 99 -19.52 -5.07 -1.90
C VAL A 99 -20.71 -5.40 -1.00
N LYS A 100 -21.58 -6.35 -1.38
CA LYS A 100 -22.70 -6.81 -0.53
C LYS A 100 -22.26 -7.48 0.78
N LYS A 101 -21.04 -8.03 0.82
CA LYS A 101 -20.47 -8.65 2.02
C LYS A 101 -20.01 -7.62 3.05
N ILE A 102 -19.75 -6.38 2.62
CA ILE A 102 -19.33 -5.29 3.50
C ILE A 102 -20.49 -4.90 4.42
N LYS A 103 -20.32 -5.13 5.72
CA LYS A 103 -21.34 -4.81 6.74
C LYS A 103 -21.12 -3.47 7.41
N ASN A 104 -19.88 -2.99 7.44
CA ASN A 104 -19.57 -1.70 8.02
C ASN A 104 -19.88 -0.57 7.03
N PRO A 105 -20.37 0.59 7.51
CA PRO A 105 -20.55 1.75 6.67
C PRO A 105 -19.18 2.19 6.10
N LEU A 106 -19.13 2.40 4.78
CA LEU A 106 -18.01 3.07 4.15
C LEU A 106 -18.29 4.56 4.05
N TRP A 107 -17.32 5.40 4.38
CA TRP A 107 -17.51 6.84 4.43
C TRP A 107 -16.27 7.59 3.98
N LEU A 108 -16.45 8.82 3.49
CA LEU A 108 -15.36 9.71 3.13
C LEU A 108 -14.97 10.55 4.34
N ALA A 109 -13.72 10.44 4.78
CA ALA A 109 -13.23 11.27 5.87
C ALA A 109 -13.03 12.70 5.36
N ASN A 110 -13.82 13.64 5.90
CA ASN A 110 -13.64 15.04 5.57
C ASN A 110 -12.34 15.56 6.18
N LYS A 111 -11.78 16.59 5.56
CA LYS A 111 -10.66 17.33 6.15
C LYS A 111 -11.14 18.02 7.42
N ASN A 112 -10.37 17.90 8.50
CA ASN A 112 -10.65 18.62 9.73
C ASN A 112 -10.33 20.10 9.54
N LEU A 113 -11.36 20.95 9.60
CA LEU A 113 -11.24 22.40 9.43
C LEU A 113 -10.44 23.07 10.56
N ASN A 114 -10.39 22.43 11.73
CA ASN A 114 -9.68 22.91 12.91
C ASN A 114 -8.34 22.20 13.10
N TYR A 115 -7.77 21.62 12.04
CA TYR A 115 -6.53 20.86 12.14
C TYR A 115 -5.38 21.69 12.74
N ILE A 116 -4.80 21.16 13.81
CA ILE A 116 -3.62 21.67 14.51
C ILE A 116 -2.54 20.60 14.40
N LYS A 117 -1.49 20.88 13.62
CA LYS A 117 -0.36 19.96 13.47
C LYS A 117 0.21 19.61 14.86
N PRO A 118 0.26 18.32 15.25
CA PRO A 118 0.76 17.93 16.56
C PRO A 118 2.24 18.30 16.74
N GLU A 119 2.56 18.74 17.96
CA GLU A 119 3.91 19.13 18.33
C GLU A 119 4.82 17.91 18.54
N LEU A 120 6.10 18.12 18.26
CA LEU A 120 7.15 17.15 18.49
C LEU A 120 7.73 17.35 19.89
N HIS A 121 7.65 16.31 20.71
CA HIS A 121 8.25 16.29 22.03
C HIS A 121 9.46 15.37 22.05
N GLY A 122 10.54 15.83 22.69
CA GLY A 122 11.68 14.98 22.99
C GLY A 122 11.30 13.95 24.06
N THR A 123 11.62 12.69 23.81
CA THR A 123 11.47 11.56 24.74
C THR A 123 12.83 10.91 24.97
N THR A 124 12.95 10.06 25.99
CA THR A 124 14.16 9.26 26.25
C THR A 124 14.54 8.34 25.09
N GLU A 125 13.58 8.04 24.20
CA GLU A 125 13.74 7.13 23.04
C GLU A 125 13.84 7.89 21.70
N GLY A 126 13.83 9.23 21.70
CA GLY A 126 13.94 10.04 20.48
C GLY A 126 12.96 11.23 20.46
N GLN A 127 12.28 11.43 19.33
CA GLN A 127 11.21 12.41 19.20
C GLN A 127 9.86 11.68 19.03
N SER A 128 8.79 12.20 19.60
CA SER A 128 7.45 11.65 19.46
C SER A 128 6.42 12.74 19.19
N TYR A 129 5.39 12.41 18.43
CA TYR A 129 4.19 13.22 18.31
C TYR A 129 3.29 12.96 19.49
N TYR A 130 2.81 14.02 20.12
CA TYR A 130 1.76 13.95 21.12
C TYR A 130 0.43 14.35 20.48
N MET A 131 -0.55 13.43 20.50
CA MET A 131 -1.89 13.67 19.98
C MET A 131 -2.91 13.47 21.10
N ALA A 132 -3.51 14.56 21.58
CA ALA A 132 -4.48 14.53 22.68
C ALA A 132 -5.78 15.26 22.34
N ASP A 133 -5.94 15.67 21.08
CA ASP A 133 -7.13 16.33 20.57
C ASP A 133 -7.45 15.75 19.18
N PRO A 134 -8.72 15.48 18.84
CA PRO A 134 -9.11 15.10 17.48
C PRO A 134 -8.67 16.12 16.42
N ASN A 135 -8.44 17.38 16.81
CA ASN A 135 -7.86 18.42 15.97
C ASN A 135 -6.39 18.18 15.61
N ASN A 136 -5.70 17.26 16.27
CA ASN A 136 -4.38 16.81 15.85
C ASN A 136 -4.40 15.88 14.63
N LEU A 137 -5.58 15.60 14.09
CA LEU A 137 -5.80 14.74 12.95
C LEU A 137 -6.27 15.56 11.75
N GLU A 138 -5.58 15.41 10.61
CA GLU A 138 -5.89 16.16 9.39
C GLU A 138 -7.27 15.80 8.81
N TYR A 139 -7.75 14.59 9.09
CA TYR A 139 -9.06 14.09 8.66
C TYR A 139 -9.88 13.58 9.84
N GLU A 140 -11.21 13.62 9.69
CA GLU A 140 -12.15 13.02 10.64
C GLU A 140 -11.76 11.57 11.00
N CYS A 141 -11.72 11.26 12.29
CA CYS A 141 -11.44 9.91 12.81
C CYS A 141 -12.69 9.04 12.93
N LYS A 142 -13.89 9.64 12.91
CA LYS A 142 -15.18 8.97 13.03
C LYS A 142 -16.24 9.69 12.21
N ILE A 143 -17.35 9.02 11.93
CA ILE A 143 -18.52 9.61 11.29
C ILE A 143 -19.12 10.69 12.20
N GLU A 144 -19.22 11.89 11.67
CA GLU A 144 -19.90 13.06 12.23
C GLU A 144 -21.19 13.36 11.44
N LYS A 145 -21.98 14.33 11.92
CA LYS A 145 -23.29 14.69 11.33
C LYS A 145 -23.22 15.05 9.83
N ASN A 146 -22.12 15.63 9.39
CA ASN A 146 -21.86 16.10 8.02
C ASN A 146 -20.98 15.12 7.22
N THR A 147 -20.62 13.97 7.78
CA THR A 147 -19.81 12.98 7.09
C THR A 147 -20.60 12.28 5.99
N GLN A 148 -20.03 12.19 4.79
CA GLN A 148 -20.64 11.48 3.68
C GLN A 148 -20.47 9.97 3.83
N VAL A 149 -21.57 9.28 4.16
CA VAL A 149 -21.65 7.81 4.11
C VAL A 149 -21.99 7.38 2.68
N LEU A 150 -21.24 6.40 2.17
CA LEU A 150 -21.33 5.93 0.80
C LEU A 150 -22.32 4.78 0.67
N SER A 151 -23.21 4.86 -0.33
CA SER A 151 -24.06 3.75 -0.73
C SER A 151 -23.27 2.67 -1.49
N GLN A 152 -23.81 1.45 -1.57
CA GLN A 152 -23.20 0.38 -2.36
C GLN A 152 -23.01 0.78 -3.83
N VAL A 153 -23.97 1.50 -4.41
CA VAL A 153 -23.88 2.01 -5.79
C VAL A 153 -22.72 2.99 -5.95
N GLN A 154 -22.54 3.90 -4.99
CA GLN A 154 -21.42 4.84 -5.00
C GLN A 154 -20.08 4.13 -4.87
N ILE A 155 -19.98 3.12 -4.00
CA ILE A 155 -18.76 2.31 -3.82
C ILE A 155 -18.43 1.55 -5.10
N ILE A 156 -19.40 0.87 -5.70
CA ILE A 156 -19.23 0.11 -6.95
C ILE A 156 -18.76 1.03 -8.08
N SER A 157 -19.43 2.18 -8.23
CA SER A 157 -19.09 3.17 -9.26
C SER A 157 -17.65 3.68 -9.07
N TYR A 158 -17.31 4.09 -7.84
CA TYR A 158 -15.98 4.59 -7.50
C TYR A 158 -14.89 3.55 -7.75
N VAL A 159 -15.08 2.31 -7.28
CA VAL A 159 -14.10 1.23 -7.47
C VAL A 159 -13.93 0.92 -8.96
N LYS A 160 -15.01 0.80 -9.75
CA LYS A 160 -14.94 0.55 -11.19
C LYS A 160 -14.14 1.64 -11.92
N GLU A 161 -14.40 2.90 -11.59
CA GLU A 161 -13.73 4.04 -12.23
C GLU A 161 -12.23 4.09 -11.89
N ILE A 162 -11.89 4.05 -10.60
CA ILE A 162 -10.51 4.12 -10.14
C ILE A 162 -9.72 2.91 -10.63
N HIS A 163 -10.29 1.71 -10.55
CA HIS A 163 -9.66 0.50 -11.03
C HIS A 163 -9.35 0.58 -12.53
N SER A 164 -10.35 0.92 -13.36
CA SER A 164 -10.21 0.98 -14.82
C SER A 164 -9.14 1.98 -15.26
N LYS A 165 -9.16 3.20 -14.70
CA LYS A 165 -8.16 4.24 -15.02
C LYS A 165 -6.73 3.78 -14.71
N ASN A 166 -6.53 3.19 -13.52
CA ASN A 166 -5.20 2.80 -13.07
C ASN A 166 -4.70 1.53 -13.77
N VAL A 167 -5.55 0.53 -13.99
CA VAL A 167 -5.20 -0.66 -14.78
C VAL A 167 -4.75 -0.25 -16.18
N LYS A 168 -5.48 0.65 -16.85
CA LYS A 168 -5.12 1.14 -18.18
C LYS A 168 -3.79 1.92 -18.17
N MET A 169 -3.59 2.78 -17.18
CA MET A 169 -2.34 3.52 -17.03
C MET A 169 -1.14 2.58 -16.85
N ILE A 170 -1.24 1.60 -15.95
CA ILE A 170 -0.17 0.62 -15.66
C ILE A 170 0.09 -0.25 -16.90
N GLN A 171 -0.97 -0.73 -17.56
CA GLN A 171 -0.83 -1.53 -18.78
C GLN A 171 -0.06 -0.75 -19.85
N ASN A 172 -0.47 0.49 -20.13
CA ASN A 172 0.22 1.34 -21.12
C ASN A 172 1.69 1.60 -20.76
N TYR A 173 1.98 1.74 -19.47
CA TYR A 173 3.36 1.93 -18.98
C TYR A 173 4.19 0.66 -19.20
N MET A 174 3.64 -0.52 -18.89
CA MET A 174 4.33 -1.80 -19.13
C MET A 174 4.52 -2.09 -20.62
N ASP A 175 3.54 -1.78 -21.44
CA ASP A 175 3.64 -1.93 -22.90
C ASP A 175 4.74 -1.04 -23.47
N THR A 176 4.94 0.16 -22.90
CA THR A 176 6.06 1.05 -23.25
C THR A 176 7.40 0.41 -22.88
N ILE A 177 7.56 -0.08 -21.64
CA ILE A 177 8.79 -0.75 -21.20
C ILE A 177 9.12 -1.94 -22.11
N ASN A 178 8.11 -2.71 -22.52
CA ASN A 178 8.30 -3.90 -23.34
C ASN A 178 8.66 -3.58 -24.80
N LYS A 179 8.32 -2.39 -25.32
CA LYS A 179 8.79 -1.92 -26.64
C LYS A 179 10.30 -1.69 -26.67
N ASP A 180 10.89 -1.28 -25.54
CA ASP A 180 12.34 -1.10 -25.39
C ASP A 180 13.07 -2.40 -24.99
N TYR A 181 12.49 -3.56 -25.38
CA TYR A 181 12.95 -4.91 -25.07
C TYR A 181 12.91 -5.31 -23.58
N GLY A 182 12.09 -4.63 -22.76
CA GLY A 182 11.94 -4.93 -21.33
C GLY A 182 12.97 -4.23 -20.46
N ILE A 183 13.08 -4.64 -19.20
CA ILE A 183 14.10 -4.08 -18.30
C ILE A 183 15.39 -4.84 -18.57
N LYS A 184 16.40 -4.15 -19.09
CA LYS A 184 17.77 -4.67 -19.12
C LYS A 184 18.34 -4.51 -17.71
N PRO A 185 18.48 -5.59 -16.92
CA PRO A 185 19.18 -5.45 -15.66
C PRO A 185 20.61 -4.98 -15.97
N TYR A 186 21.15 -4.08 -15.15
CA TYR A 186 22.60 -3.85 -15.07
C TYR A 186 23.23 -5.09 -14.42
N VAL A 187 23.14 -6.23 -15.09
CA VAL A 187 24.15 -7.27 -14.93
C VAL A 187 25.28 -6.82 -15.85
N LEU A 188 26.52 -6.84 -15.37
CA LEU A 188 27.70 -6.79 -16.25
C LEU A 188 27.36 -7.73 -17.41
N SER A 189 27.22 -7.21 -18.63
CA SER A 189 26.72 -8.03 -19.73
C SER A 189 27.64 -9.23 -19.89
N ASP A 190 27.13 -10.35 -20.41
CA ASP A 190 27.96 -11.49 -20.77
C ASP A 190 29.14 -11.04 -21.66
N GLU A 191 28.96 -9.99 -22.47
CA GLU A 191 30.02 -9.30 -23.21
C GLU A 191 31.13 -8.71 -22.33
N ILE A 192 30.81 -8.09 -21.18
CA ILE A 192 31.82 -7.59 -20.24
C ILE A 192 32.53 -8.76 -19.56
N TYR A 193 31.83 -9.84 -19.21
CA TYR A 193 32.47 -11.05 -18.68
C TYR A 193 33.37 -11.73 -19.72
N ASP A 194 32.95 -11.77 -20.99
CA ASP A 194 33.73 -12.25 -22.11
C ASP A 194 34.94 -11.36 -22.39
N GLU A 195 34.81 -10.03 -22.30
CA GLU A 195 35.92 -9.09 -22.41
C GLU A 195 36.91 -9.25 -21.26
N LEU A 196 36.43 -9.29 -20.02
CA LEU A 196 37.23 -9.55 -18.81
C LEU A 196 37.90 -10.92 -18.87
N GLY A 197 37.25 -11.91 -19.49
CA GLY A 197 37.82 -13.22 -19.80
C GLY A 197 38.93 -13.16 -20.85
N LYS A 198 38.72 -12.39 -21.93
CA LYS A 198 39.74 -12.18 -22.98
C LYS A 198 40.99 -11.47 -22.47
N VAL A 199 40.86 -10.55 -21.50
CA VAL A 199 42.00 -9.88 -20.87
C VAL A 199 42.55 -10.61 -19.64
N GLY A 200 42.03 -11.81 -19.33
CA GLY A 200 42.54 -12.69 -18.26
C GLY A 200 42.23 -12.23 -16.83
N ILE A 201 41.31 -11.28 -16.65
CA ILE A 201 40.89 -10.77 -15.34
C ILE A 201 39.94 -11.77 -14.66
N LEU A 202 39.12 -12.48 -15.45
CA LEU A 202 38.17 -13.49 -14.97
C LEU A 202 38.34 -14.80 -15.73
N THR A 203 38.24 -15.93 -15.04
CA THR A 203 38.23 -17.26 -15.68
C THR A 203 36.81 -17.65 -16.09
N LYS A 204 36.68 -18.55 -17.09
CA LYS A 204 35.37 -19.09 -17.53
C LYS A 204 34.56 -19.69 -16.36
N GLU A 205 35.22 -20.42 -15.47
CA GLU A 205 34.59 -21.01 -14.29
C GLU A 205 34.11 -19.97 -13.26
N GLN A 206 34.75 -18.80 -13.21
CA GLN A 206 34.29 -17.69 -12.38
C GLN A 206 33.11 -16.95 -13.03
N ALA A 207 33.13 -16.77 -14.35
CA ALA A 207 32.04 -16.14 -15.10
C ALA A 207 30.75 -16.97 -15.07
N GLU A 208 30.85 -18.31 -15.14
CA GLU A 208 29.70 -19.23 -15.09
C GLU A 208 29.02 -19.32 -13.70
N ARG A 209 29.64 -18.74 -12.65
CA ARG A 209 29.09 -18.70 -11.28
C ARG A 209 28.27 -17.43 -10.96
N PHE A 210 28.20 -16.47 -11.89
CA PHE A 210 27.40 -15.23 -11.76
C PHE A 210 26.14 -15.29 -12.63
#